data_AF-A0A6A3JVN7-F1
#
_entry.id   AF-A0A6A3JVN7-F1
#
_cell.length_a   1.000
_cell.length_b   1.000
_cell.length_c   1.000
_cell.angle_alpha   90.00
_cell.angle_beta   90.00
_cell.angle_gamma   90.00
#
_symmetry.space_group_name_H-M   'P 1'
#
loop_
_entity.id
_entity.type
_entity.pdbx_description
1 polymer ?
#
loop_
_entity_poly.entity_id
_entity_poly.type
_entity_poly.pdbx_seq_one_letter_code
_entity_poly.pdbx_strand_id
1 'polypeptide(L)'
;MITDAYGKGQFAQHALVDQETDANMELAVEAFQENNKDWAQIAVIMVDKDLTKIGVLEKKFPNARVLLCRFHVLKWFRQIRTDDRFALSRVLQNEMLLRIK
;
A
#
# COMPACT_ATOMS: atom_id res chain seq x y z
N MET A 1 -0.14 4.40 9.57
CA MET A 1 -1.19 4.22 10.59
C MET A 1 -1.30 2.73 10.86
N ILE A 2 -1.41 2.34 12.12
CA ILE A 2 -1.68 0.95 12.54
C ILE A 2 -3.09 0.93 13.11
N THR A 3 -3.81 -0.17 12.87
CA THR A 3 -5.14 -0.37 13.45
C THR A 3 -5.10 -1.63 14.29
N ASP A 4 -5.57 -1.54 15.54
CA ASP A 4 -5.66 -2.70 16.43
C ASP A 4 -6.89 -3.58 16.12
N ALA A 5 -7.01 -4.69 16.84
CA ALA A 5 -8.13 -5.61 16.71
C ALA A 5 -9.50 -5.01 17.10
N TYR A 6 -9.51 -3.87 17.80
CA TYR A 6 -10.72 -3.13 18.17
C TYR A 6 -11.08 -2.05 17.15
N GLY A 7 -10.34 -1.94 16.04
CA GLY A 7 -10.57 -0.96 14.99
C GLY A 7 -10.03 0.43 15.32
N LYS A 8 -9.24 0.59 16.38
CA LYS A 8 -8.65 1.87 16.74
C LYS A 8 -7.38 2.11 15.94
N GLY A 9 -7.41 3.14 15.11
CA GLY A 9 -6.26 3.60 14.34
C GLY A 9 -5.33 4.52 15.14
N GLN A 10 -4.02 4.34 14.99
CA GLN A 10 -3.01 5.24 15.53
C GLN A 10 -1.89 5.49 14.51
N PHE A 11 -1.31 6.68 14.59
CA PHE A 11 -0.09 7.00 13.86
C PHE A 11 1.11 6.37 14.57
N ALA A 12 1.97 5.67 13.83
CA ALA A 12 3.10 4.92 14.39
C ALA A 12 4.47 5.40 13.88
N GLN A 13 4.53 5.88 12.64
CA GLN A 13 5.76 6.39 12.03
C GLN A 13 5.45 7.26 10.82
N HIS A 14 6.34 8.21 10.55
CA HIS A 14 6.53 8.83 9.25
C HIS A 14 8.03 8.85 8.92
N ALA A 15 8.37 8.61 7.66
CA ALA A 15 9.74 8.64 7.18
C ALA A 15 9.81 9.57 5.96
N LEU A 16 10.81 10.44 5.94
CA LEU A 16 11.17 11.22 4.75
C LEU A 16 12.31 10.47 4.06
N VAL A 17 12.08 10.05 2.82
CA VAL A 17 13.07 9.35 2.00
C VAL A 17 13.37 10.21 0.77
N ASP A 18 14.65 10.32 0.41
CA ASP A 18 15.08 11.09 -0.76
C ASP A 18 14.51 10.51 -2.06
N GLN A 19 14.49 9.17 -2.15
CA GLN A 19 14.00 8.43 -3.31
C GLN A 19 13.29 7.15 -2.87
N GLU A 20 12.33 6.70 -3.67
CA GLU A 20 11.63 5.43 -3.48
C GLU A 20 12.47 4.25 -3.99
N THR A 21 13.66 4.06 -3.43
CA THR A 21 14.50 2.87 -3.67
C THR A 21 14.20 1.78 -2.64
N ASP A 22 14.50 0.54 -2.98
CA ASP A 22 14.27 -0.58 -2.06
C ASP A 22 15.15 -0.46 -0.81
N ALA A 23 16.40 0.02 -0.96
CA ALA A 23 17.30 0.28 0.16
C ALA A 23 16.75 1.34 1.12
N ASN A 24 16.22 2.46 0.59
CA ASN A 24 15.65 3.51 1.44
C ASN A 24 14.39 3.02 2.17
N MET A 25 13.58 2.18 1.51
CA MET A 25 12.40 1.57 2.12
C MET A 25 12.77 0.54 3.19
N GLU A 26 13.82 -0.26 2.97
CA GLU A 26 14.34 -1.18 3.97
C GLU A 26 14.75 -0.42 5.24
N LEU A 27 15.47 0.70 5.11
CA LEU A 27 15.85 1.55 6.25
C LEU A 27 14.64 2.13 6.99
N ALA A 28 13.63 2.60 6.26
CA ALA A 28 12.40 3.10 6.87
C ALA A 28 11.64 2.01 7.64
N VAL A 29 11.61 0.79 7.11
CA VAL A 29 10.98 -0.36 7.77
C VAL A 29 11.79 -0.84 8.98
N GLU A 30 13.11 -0.85 8.90
CA GLU A 30 13.99 -1.20 10.02
C GLU A 30 13.79 -0.23 11.18
N ALA A 31 13.80 1.08 10.91
CA ALA A 31 13.49 2.09 11.93
C ALA A 31 12.11 1.85 12.57
N PHE A 32 11.12 1.41 11.80
CA PHE A 32 9.81 1.04 12.34
C PHE A 32 9.90 -0.16 13.29
N GLN A 33 10.59 -1.22 12.88
CA GLN A 33 10.71 -2.45 13.65
C GLN A 33 11.50 -2.23 14.96
N GLU A 34 12.57 -1.43 14.91
CA GLU A 34 13.37 -1.06 16.08
C GLU A 34 12.57 -0.31 17.15
N ASN A 35 11.62 0.54 16.72
CA ASN A 35 10.83 1.37 17.63
C ASN A 35 9.50 0.73 18.05
N ASN A 36 9.08 -0.37 17.43
CA ASN A 36 7.79 -1.01 17.68
C ASN A 36 7.95 -2.51 17.98
N LYS A 37 8.20 -2.88 19.24
CA LYS A 37 8.52 -4.27 19.66
C LYS A 37 7.52 -5.34 19.18
N ASP A 38 6.25 -4.97 19.04
CA ASP A 38 5.17 -5.84 18.61
C ASP A 38 4.96 -5.87 17.08
N TRP A 39 5.88 -5.31 16.29
CA TRP A 39 5.77 -5.27 14.82
C TRP A 39 5.54 -6.66 14.21
N ALA A 40 6.08 -7.71 14.84
CA ALA A 40 5.94 -9.10 14.37
C ALA A 40 4.50 -9.63 14.48
N GLN A 41 3.64 -8.96 15.26
CA GLN A 41 2.21 -9.29 15.37
C GLN A 41 1.37 -8.70 14.24
N ILE A 42 1.94 -7.87 13.36
CA ILE A 42 1.24 -7.29 12.22
C ILE A 42 0.80 -8.42 11.28
N ALA A 43 -0.52 -8.62 11.16
CA ALA A 43 -1.08 -9.67 10.31
C ALA A 43 -1.32 -9.23 8.86
N VAL A 44 -1.52 -7.93 8.63
CA VAL A 44 -1.86 -7.37 7.31
C VAL A 44 -1.20 -6.00 7.15
N ILE A 45 -0.60 -5.77 5.98
CA ILE A 45 -0.06 -4.48 5.57
C ILE A 45 -0.83 -4.02 4.33
N MET A 46 -1.48 -2.86 4.44
CA MET A 46 -2.20 -2.24 3.32
C MET A 46 -1.28 -1.23 2.64
N VAL A 47 -0.96 -1.47 1.37
CA VAL A 47 -0.09 -0.59 0.57
C VAL A 47 -0.88 0.21 -0.46
N ASP A 48 -0.28 1.28 -0.99
CA ASP A 48 -0.81 1.96 -2.17
C ASP A 48 -0.80 1.01 -3.39
N LYS A 49 -1.34 1.46 -4.53
CA LYS A 49 -1.36 0.71 -5.80
C LYS A 49 0.02 0.29 -6.31
N ASP A 50 1.10 0.88 -5.78
CA ASP A 50 2.45 0.70 -6.32
C ASP A 50 3.04 -0.62 -5.83
N LEU A 51 3.11 -1.57 -6.77
CA LEU A 51 3.59 -2.93 -6.50
C LEU A 51 5.11 -2.99 -6.29
N THR A 52 5.85 -1.95 -6.68
CA THR A 52 7.32 -1.96 -6.61
C THR A 52 7.84 -2.20 -5.19
N LYS A 53 7.04 -1.90 -4.17
CA LYS A 53 7.44 -1.98 -2.75
C LYS A 53 6.90 -3.20 -2.00
N ILE A 54 6.15 -4.06 -2.68
CA ILE A 54 5.61 -5.27 -2.08
C ILE A 54 6.74 -6.22 -1.65
N GLY A 55 7.74 -6.43 -2.51
CA GLY A 55 8.83 -7.38 -2.22
C GLY A 55 9.63 -7.02 -0.96
N VAL A 56 9.91 -5.73 -0.73
CA VAL A 56 10.58 -5.25 0.50
C VAL A 56 9.74 -5.57 1.73
N LEU A 57 8.44 -5.30 1.68
CA LEU A 57 7.54 -5.54 2.81
C LEU A 57 7.32 -7.03 3.07
N GLU A 58 7.19 -7.87 2.04
CA GLU A 58 7.08 -9.33 2.19
C GLU A 58 8.35 -9.92 2.83
N LYS A 59 9.52 -9.43 2.42
CA LYS A 59 10.81 -9.83 3.02
C LYS A 59 10.94 -9.41 4.48
N LYS A 60 10.52 -8.17 4.82
CA LYS A 60 10.66 -7.62 6.18
C LYS A 60 9.55 -8.06 7.14
N PHE A 61 8.37 -8.43 6.63
CA PHE A 61 7.22 -8.89 7.41
C PHE A 61 6.74 -10.26 6.89
N PRO A 62 7.54 -11.34 7.06
CA PRO A 62 7.24 -12.64 6.47
C PRO A 62 5.94 -13.28 6.98
N ASN A 63 5.44 -12.84 8.15
CA ASN A 63 4.19 -13.32 8.74
C ASN A 63 2.98 -12.46 8.39
N ALA A 64 3.18 -11.32 7.72
CA ALA A 64 2.10 -10.42 7.34
C ALA A 64 1.67 -10.66 5.89
N ARG A 65 0.37 -10.52 5.62
CA ARG A 65 -0.13 -10.46 4.25
C ARG A 65 -0.05 -9.03 3.74
N VAL A 66 0.67 -8.82 2.65
CA VAL A 66 0.71 -7.53 1.96
C VAL A 66 -0.45 -7.45 0.97
N LEU A 67 -1.33 -6.46 1.13
CA LEU A 67 -2.53 -6.28 0.34
C LEU A 67 -2.58 -4.88 -0.26
N LEU A 68 -3.13 -4.77 -1.46
CA LEU A 68 -3.45 -3.48 -2.05
C LEU A 68 -4.60 -2.81 -1.30
N CYS A 69 -4.44 -1.54 -0.97
CA CYS A 69 -5.49 -0.74 -0.40
C CYS A 69 -6.61 -0.51 -1.42
N ARG A 70 -7.80 -1.07 -1.15
CA ARG A 70 -8.99 -0.89 -1.99
C ARG A 70 -9.26 0.59 -2.28
N PHE A 71 -9.12 1.46 -1.27
CA PHE A 71 -9.33 2.90 -1.45
C PHE A 71 -8.40 3.48 -2.52
N HIS A 72 -7.10 3.20 -2.43
CA HIS A 72 -6.12 3.69 -3.38
C HIS A 72 -6.32 3.12 -4.79
N VAL A 73 -6.58 1.81 -4.89
CA VAL A 73 -6.87 1.15 -6.16
C VAL A 73 -8.09 1.76 -6.83
N LEU A 74 -9.19 1.97 -6.10
CA LEU A 74 -10.38 2.61 -6.62
C LEU A 74 -10.15 4.07 -7.02
N LYS A 75 -9.38 4.82 -6.23
CA LYS A 75 -9.01 6.20 -6.54
C LYS A 75 -8.20 6.27 -7.84
N TRP A 76 -7.19 5.41 -7.98
CA TRP A 76 -6.37 5.32 -9.17
C TRP A 76 -7.17 4.92 -10.40
N PHE A 77 -8.05 3.92 -10.28
CA PHE A 77 -8.92 3.51 -11.38
C PHE A 77 -9.81 4.64 -11.88
N ARG A 78 -10.33 5.48 -10.97
CA ARG A 78 -11.10 6.67 -11.35
C ARG A 78 -10.26 7.70 -12.10
N GLN A 79 -8.98 7.86 -11.73
CA GLN A 79 -8.05 8.77 -12.40
C GLN A 79 -7.71 8.31 -13.81
N ILE A 80 -7.31 7.04 -13.98
CA ILE A 80 -6.88 6.54 -15.29
C ILE A 80 -8.02 6.46 -16.31
N ARG A 81 -9.27 6.32 -15.84
CA ARG A 81 -10.46 6.31 -16.69
C ARG A 81 -10.60 7.58 -17.53
N THR A 82 -10.19 8.72 -16.99
CA THR A 82 -10.30 10.04 -17.63
C THR A 82 -8.96 10.54 -18.17
N ASP A 83 -7.92 9.72 -18.10
CA ASP A 83 -6.56 10.10 -18.46
C ASP A 83 -6.20 9.47 -19.81
N ASP A 84 -6.17 10.32 -20.84
CA ASP A 84 -5.92 9.92 -22.22
C ASP A 84 -4.54 9.26 -22.39
N ARG A 85 -3.60 9.47 -21.46
CA ARG A 85 -2.28 8.82 -21.48
C ARG A 85 -2.34 7.30 -21.35
N PHE A 86 -3.39 6.78 -20.71
CA PHE A 86 -3.58 5.33 -20.53
C PHE A 86 -4.38 4.68 -21.66
N ALA A 87 -4.92 5.47 -22.61
CA ALA A 87 -5.62 5.01 -23.81
C ALA A 87 -6.61 3.85 -23.57
N LEU A 88 -7.35 3.88 -22.46
CA LEU A 88 -8.26 2.81 -22.09
C LEU A 88 -9.40 2.72 -23.10
N SER A 89 -9.66 1.51 -23.61
CA SER A 89 -10.80 1.29 -24.50
C SER A 89 -12.12 1.59 -23.78
N ARG A 90 -13.14 2.05 -24.52
CA ARG A 90 -14.49 2.27 -23.96
C ARG A 90 -15.06 1.03 -23.28
N VAL A 91 -14.69 -0.17 -23.76
CA VAL A 91 -15.06 -1.45 -23.15
C VAL A 91 -14.44 -1.59 -21.76
N LEU A 92 -13.13 -1.39 -21.64
CA LEU A 92 -12.43 -1.42 -20.34
C LEU A 92 -12.99 -0.35 -19.39
N GLN A 93 -13.23 0.88 -19.88
CA GLN A 93 -13.83 1.94 -19.06
C GLN A 93 -15.21 1.55 -18.51
N ASN A 94 -16.04 0.86 -19.29
CA ASN A 94 -17.37 0.38 -18.89
C ASN A 94 -17.31 -0.84 -17.96
N GLU A 95 -16.38 -1.78 -18.18
CA GLU A 95 -16.18 -2.91 -17.26
C GLU A 95 -15.70 -2.44 -15.88
N MET A 96 -14.79 -1.47 -15.85
CA MET A 96 -14.32 -0.84 -14.62
C MET A 96 -15.46 -0.15 -13.87
N LEU A 97 -16.44 0.45 -14.58
CA LEU A 97 -17.63 1.06 -13.98
C LEU A 97 -18.52 0.05 -13.23
N LEU A 98 -18.65 -1.19 -13.75
CA LEU A 98 -19.49 -2.22 -13.15
C LEU A 98 -18.86 -2.85 -11.89
N ARG A 99 -17.53 -2.86 -11.79
CA ARG A 99 -16.79 -3.49 -10.68
C ARG A 99 -16.45 -2.56 -9.52
N ILE A 100 -16.73 -1.26 -9.65
CA ILE A 100 -16.42 -0.23 -8.64
C ILE A 100 -17.64 0.12 -7.74
N LYS A 101 -18.82 -0.46 -7.99
CA LYS A 101 -20.01 -0.29 -7.14
C LYS A 101 -19.88 -1.00 -5.79
#